data_AF-A0A231VMQ2-F1
#
_entry.id   AF-A0A231VMQ2-F1
#
_cell.length_a   1.000
_cell.length_b   1.000
_cell.length_c   1.000
_cell.angle_alpha   90.00
_cell.angle_beta   90.00
_cell.angle_gamma   90.00
#
_symmetry.space_group_name_H-M   'P 1'
#
loop_
_entity.id
_entity.type
_entity.pdbx_description
1 polymer ?
#
loop_
_entity_poly.entity_id
_entity_poly.type
_entity_poly.pdbx_seq_one_letter_code
_entity_poly.pdbx_strand_id
1 'polypeptide(L)' 'MDLVDTYARWIKKNVDDPEMVRKLIILGLKAERAYFSLFRDKQVPRSFNYLNKIGVEFILN' A
#
# COMPACT_ATOMS: atom_id res chain seq x y z
N MET A 1 -3.71 19.27 -0.63
CA MET A 1 -3.08 18.47 0.42
C MET A 1 -2.94 17.07 -0.14
N ASP A 2 -1.73 16.52 -0.21
CA ASP A 2 -1.51 15.21 -0.82
C ASP A 2 -2.33 14.14 -0.07
N LEU A 3 -3.00 13.25 -0.80
CA LEU A 3 -3.81 12.18 -0.24
C LEU A 3 -2.91 11.23 0.55
N VAL A 4 -1.67 11.04 0.08
CA VAL A 4 -0.62 10.28 0.76
C VAL A 4 -0.25 10.94 2.09
N ASP A 5 -0.03 12.26 2.12
CA ASP A 5 0.31 12.99 3.35
C ASP A 5 -0.81 12.96 4.38
N THR A 6 -2.05 12.97 3.92
CA THR A 6 -3.22 12.88 4.79
C THR A 6 -3.33 11.50 5.42
N TYR A 7 -3.15 10.45 4.62
CA TYR A 7 -3.14 9.07 5.08
C TYR A 7 -1.97 8.79 6.04
N ALA A 8 -0.77 9.28 5.72
CA ALA A 8 0.41 9.14 6.57
C ALA A 8 0.22 9.82 7.93
N ARG A 9 -0.39 11.02 7.97
CA ARG A 9 -0.75 11.67 9.24
C ARG A 9 -1.77 10.87 10.04
N TRP A 10 -2.70 10.21 9.37
CA TRP A 10 -3.68 9.35 10.04
C TRP A 10 -3.01 8.15 10.72
N ILE A 11 -2.03 7.52 10.07
CA ILE A 11 -1.22 6.47 10.70
C ILE A 11 -0.46 7.03 11.90
N LYS A 12 0.26 8.14 11.73
CA LYS A 12 1.05 8.78 12.81
C LYS A 12 0.21 9.16 14.02
N LYS A 13 -1.04 9.60 13.81
CA LYS A 13 -1.96 9.98 14.89
C LYS A 13 -2.39 8.79 15.76
N ASN A 14 -2.32 7.57 15.22
CA ASN A 14 -2.70 6.35 15.93
C ASN A 14 -1.47 5.54 16.39
N VAL A 15 -0.27 6.12 16.41
CA VAL A 15 0.98 5.38 16.72
C VAL A 15 0.95 4.67 18.08
N ASP A 16 0.21 5.21 19.04
CA ASP A 16 0.01 4.64 20.38
C ASP A 16 -0.98 3.46 20.41
N ASP A 17 -1.67 3.18 19.30
CA ASP A 17 -2.51 2.00 19.08
C ASP A 17 -1.91 1.14 17.95
N PRO A 18 -1.02 0.18 18.29
CA PRO A 18 -0.36 -0.68 17.32
C PRO A 18 -1.33 -1.53 16.50
N GLU A 19 -2.48 -1.92 17.06
CA GLU A 19 -3.47 -2.70 16.31
C GLU A 19 -4.13 -1.87 15.22
N MET A 20 -4.54 -0.64 15.54
CA MET A 20 -5.11 0.28 14.57
C MET A 20 -4.10 0.64 13.48
N VAL A 21 -2.85 0.92 13.86
CA VAL A 21 -1.75 1.18 12.90
C VAL A 21 -1.55 -0.01 11.97
N ARG A 22 -1.51 -1.23 12.51
CA ARG A 22 -1.39 -2.44 11.70
C ARG A 22 -2.55 -2.58 10.71
N LYS A 23 -3.79 -2.35 11.15
CA LYS A 23 -4.98 -2.37 10.28
C LYS A 23 -4.87 -1.33 9.16
N LEU A 24 -4.43 -0.12 9.48
CA LEU A 24 -4.22 0.95 8.49
C LEU A 24 -3.15 0.52 7.49
N ILE A 25 -1.95 0.10 7.92
CA ILE A 25 -0.88 -0.33 7.01
C ILE A 25 -1.37 -1.45 6.07
N ILE A 26 -2.06 -2.46 6.60
CA ILE A 26 -2.63 -3.55 5.80
C ILE A 26 -3.66 -3.02 4.79
N LEU A 27 -4.47 -2.03 5.16
CA LEU A 27 -5.44 -1.40 4.25
C LEU A 27 -4.74 -0.71 3.07
N GLY A 28 -3.65 0.02 3.34
CA GLY A 28 -2.85 0.69 2.31
C GLY A 28 -2.23 -0.32 1.33
N LEU A 29 -1.62 -1.38 1.85
CA LEU A 29 -1.06 -2.47 1.04
C LEU A 29 -2.12 -3.20 0.20
N LYS A 30 -3.33 -3.41 0.75
CA LYS A 30 -4.45 -3.99 0.00
C LYS A 30 -4.92 -3.07 -1.14
N ALA A 31 -4.98 -1.75 -0.89
CA ALA A 31 -5.30 -0.78 -1.92
C ALA A 31 -4.24 -0.79 -3.04
N GLU A 32 -2.97 -0.88 -2.69
CA GLU A 32 -1.87 -0.97 -3.64
C GLU A 32 -1.88 -2.29 -4.45
N ARG A 33 -2.21 -3.42 -3.80
CA ARG A 33 -2.45 -4.69 -4.51
C ARG A 33 -3.57 -4.58 -5.54
N ALA A 34 -4.67 -3.92 -5.18
CA ALA A 34 -5.79 -3.68 -6.08
C ALA A 34 -5.39 -2.76 -7.24
N TYR A 35 -4.61 -1.70 -6.93
CA TYR A 35 -4.07 -0.78 -7.93
C TYR A 35 -3.20 -1.52 -8.96
N PHE A 36 -2.21 -2.32 -8.55
CA PHE A 36 -1.38 -3.07 -9.50
C PHE A 36 -2.17 -4.09 -10.35
N SER A 37 -3.28 -4.60 -9.82
CA SER A 37 -4.14 -5.55 -10.53
C SER A 37 -5.02 -4.86 -11.59
N LEU A 38 -5.48 -3.63 -11.32
CA LEU A 38 -6.42 -2.89 -12.18
C LEU A 38 -5.71 -1.88 -13.10
N PHE A 39 -4.68 -1.21 -12.60
CA PHE A 39 -3.97 -0.12 -13.25
C PHE A 39 -2.49 -0.49 -13.33
N ARG A 40 -2.12 -1.28 -14.33
CA ARG A 40 -0.72 -1.46 -14.68
C ARG A 40 -0.16 -0.15 -15.20
N ASP A 41 0.87 0.36 -14.53
CA ASP A 41 1.60 1.51 -15.05
C ASP A 41 2.36 1.08 -16.32
N LYS A 42 1.99 1.70 -17.45
CA LYS A 42 2.58 1.44 -18.76
C LYS A 42 3.98 2.04 -18.89
N GLN A 43 4.35 2.97 -18.00
CA GLN A 43 5.68 3.57 -17.96
C GLN A 43 6.71 2.64 -17.27
N VAL A 44 6.23 1.68 -16.48
CA VAL A 44 7.06 0.74 -15.73
C VAL A 44 7.19 -0.58 -16.50
N PRO A 45 8.41 -1.16 -16.63
CA PRO A 45 8.57 -2.45 -17.31
C PRO A 45 7.70 -3.55 -16.69
N ARG A 46 7.21 -4.48 -17.51
CA ARG A 46 6.33 -5.58 -17.06
C ARG A 46 6.93 -6.40 -15.91
N SER A 47 8.24 -6.61 -15.91
CA SER A 47 8.96 -7.31 -14.85
C SER A 47 8.85 -6.60 -13.50
N PHE A 48 8.96 -5.28 -13.47
CA PHE A 48 8.82 -4.48 -12.25
C PHE A 48 7.39 -4.48 -11.73
N ASN A 49 6.40 -4.37 -12.62
CA ASN A 49 4.99 -4.53 -12.24
C ASN A 49 4.71 -5.92 -11.62
N TYR A 50 5.36 -6.98 -12.14
CA TYR A 50 5.26 -8.32 -11.59
C TYR A 50 5.94 -8.46 -10.21
N LEU A 51 7.14 -7.90 -10.05
CA LEU A 51 7.86 -7.87 -8.78
C LEU A 51 7.08 -7.11 -7.70
N ASN A 52 6.51 -5.96 -8.04
CA ASN A 52 5.68 -5.18 -7.12
C ASN A 52 4.46 -5.97 -6.64
N LYS A 53 3.77 -6.66 -7.56
CA LYS A 53 2.64 -7.53 -7.20
C LYS A 53 3.07 -8.60 -6.18
N ILE A 54 4.17 -9.31 -6.45
CA ILE A 54 4.67 -10.36 -5.55
C ILE A 54 5.08 -9.77 -4.20
N GLY A 55 5.78 -8.65 -4.18
CA GLY A 55 6.23 -8.00 -2.94
C GLY A 55 5.06 -7.64 -2.04
N VAL A 56 4.00 -7.04 -2.60
CA VAL A 56 2.80 -6.71 -1.83
C VAL A 56 2.07 -7.98 -1.35
N GLU A 57 2.02 -9.03 -2.16
CA GLU A 57 1.44 -10.32 -1.75
C GLU A 57 2.23 -10.99 -0.62
N PHE A 58 3.56 -10.89 -0.63
CA PHE A 58 4.42 -11.42 0.43
C PHE A 58 4.21 -10.72 1.76
N ILE A 59 4.07 -9.39 1.77
CA ILE A 59 3.86 -8.61 3.01
C ILE A 59 2.46 -8.86 3.60
N LEU A 60 1.47 -9.19 2.76
CA LEU A 60 0.09 -9.40 3.18
C LEU A 60 -0.22 -10.84 3.65
N ASN A 61 0.67 -11.80 3.39
CA ASN A 61 0.57 -13.19 3.86
C ASN A 61 1.26 -13.37 5.22
#